data_AF-Q981Y2-F1
#
_entry.id   AF-Q981Y2-F1
#
_cell.length_a   1.000
_cell.length_b   1.000
_cell.length_c   1.000
_cell.angle_alpha   90.00
_cell.angle_beta   90.00
_cell.angle_gamma   90.00
#
_symmetry.space_group_name_H-M   'P 1'
#
loop_
_entity.id
_entity.type
_entity.pdbx_description
1 polymer ?
#
loop_
_entity_poly.entity_id
_entity_poly.type
_entity_poly.pdbx_seq_one_letter_code
_entity_poly.pdbx_strand_id
1 'polypeptide(L)'
;MTNAMMLEKLRACWGFTPTVDRNVALVDGFLKGKRFADLAQEHDLSTSRVRQIIERADRLVGGGILTEAKPSKGSPRTQFMVDYPYVWKLAEMYRLGSVTPHHFFAELERAGSLERLVDKMKRLPGGARTIRELARLVWQKERGESPWPAMKRSSIAIVQPSCPVDHPNRGLQCQLALEPALQDLIESAAGSGWTEDEIAYALLELAGVRLKGQLPSGALLDRDSAS
;
A
#
# COMPACT_ATOMS: atom_id res chain seq x y z
N MET A 1 5.27 9.56 1.07
CA MET A 1 5.94 9.10 -0.18
C MET A 1 5.79 10.16 -1.25
N THR A 2 6.90 10.71 -1.74
CA THR A 2 6.90 11.70 -2.83
C THR A 2 6.60 11.03 -4.18
N ASN A 3 6.16 11.79 -5.18
CA ASN A 3 5.93 11.24 -6.53
C ASN A 3 7.19 10.58 -7.11
N ALA A 4 8.38 11.15 -6.85
CA ALA A 4 9.65 10.56 -7.28
C ALA A 4 9.90 9.17 -6.66
N MET A 5 9.76 9.04 -5.33
CA MET A 5 9.91 7.75 -4.64
C MET A 5 8.86 6.73 -5.09
N MET A 6 7.64 7.19 -5.39
CA MET A 6 6.56 6.35 -5.90
C MET A 6 6.90 5.77 -7.29
N LEU A 7 7.43 6.58 -8.19
CA LEU A 7 7.81 6.15 -9.53
C LEU A 7 9.02 5.20 -9.52
N GLU A 8 9.99 5.45 -8.62
CA GLU A 8 11.12 4.53 -8.41
C GLU A 8 10.65 3.17 -7.87
N LYS A 9 9.73 3.18 -6.89
CA LYS A 9 9.08 1.97 -6.38
C LYS A 9 8.37 1.21 -7.50
N LEU A 10 7.64 1.90 -8.38
CA LEU A 10 6.96 1.28 -9.52
C LEU A 10 7.93 0.66 -10.53
N ARG A 11 9.03 1.36 -10.86
CA ARG A 11 10.11 0.80 -11.70
C ARG A 11 10.65 -0.49 -11.09
N ALA A 12 10.92 -0.51 -9.79
CA ALA A 12 11.41 -1.69 -9.09
C ALA A 12 10.37 -2.84 -9.08
N CYS A 13 9.08 -2.54 -8.86
CA CYS A 13 8.00 -3.53 -8.80
C CYS A 13 7.63 -4.14 -10.16
N TRP A 14 7.73 -3.38 -11.26
CA TRP A 14 7.41 -3.89 -12.60
C TRP A 14 8.59 -4.58 -13.31
N GLY A 15 9.81 -4.46 -12.78
CA GLY A 15 11.01 -5.15 -13.29
C GLY A 15 11.47 -4.63 -14.66
N PHE A 16 12.26 -5.42 -15.40
CA PHE A 16 12.81 -5.05 -16.71
C PHE A 16 11.94 -5.55 -17.89
N THR A 17 10.63 -5.36 -17.82
CA THR A 17 9.79 -5.61 -19.02
C THR A 17 9.94 -4.44 -20.01
N PRO A 18 9.84 -4.66 -21.34
CA PRO A 18 9.92 -3.59 -22.34
C PRO A 18 8.86 -2.48 -22.15
N THR A 19 7.85 -2.75 -21.31
CA THR A 19 6.74 -1.84 -21.05
C THR A 19 6.88 -1.02 -19.77
N VAL A 20 7.93 -1.24 -18.96
CA VAL A 20 8.06 -0.58 -17.65
C VAL A 20 8.22 0.93 -17.80
N ASP A 21 9.07 1.40 -18.69
CA ASP A 21 9.25 2.84 -18.90
C ASP A 21 7.96 3.51 -19.39
N ARG A 22 7.22 2.85 -20.30
CA ARG A 22 5.90 3.33 -20.73
C ARG A 22 4.91 3.36 -19.56
N ASN A 23 4.82 2.31 -18.75
CA ASN A 23 3.88 2.25 -17.64
C ASN A 23 4.21 3.28 -16.56
N VAL A 24 5.50 3.53 -16.30
CA VAL A 24 5.96 4.55 -15.35
C VAL A 24 5.68 5.94 -15.90
N ALA A 25 5.91 6.19 -17.19
CA ALA A 25 5.56 7.45 -17.85
C ALA A 25 4.04 7.73 -17.79
N LEU A 26 3.21 6.70 -17.97
CA LEU A 26 1.75 6.81 -17.81
C LEU A 26 1.36 7.23 -16.39
N VAL A 27 1.99 6.64 -15.37
CA VAL A 27 1.71 6.99 -13.97
C VAL A 27 2.24 8.38 -13.62
N ASP A 28 3.45 8.74 -14.06
CA ASP A 28 4.01 10.08 -13.85
C ASP A 28 3.14 11.17 -14.50
N GLY A 29 2.74 10.96 -15.75
CA GLY A 29 1.82 11.85 -16.45
C GLY A 29 0.47 11.98 -15.73
N PHE A 30 -0.07 10.87 -15.21
CA PHE A 30 -1.29 10.89 -14.40
C PHE A 30 -1.13 11.67 -13.10
N LEU A 31 -0.04 11.44 -12.35
CA LEU A 31 0.27 12.17 -11.12
C LEU A 31 0.49 13.67 -11.36
N LYS A 32 0.92 14.05 -12.56
CA LYS A 32 1.01 15.45 -13.04
C LYS A 32 -0.33 16.02 -13.52
N GLY A 33 -1.42 15.26 -13.42
CA GLY A 33 -2.79 15.72 -13.73
C GLY A 33 -3.26 15.45 -15.16
N LYS A 34 -2.51 14.71 -15.98
CA LYS A 34 -3.00 14.33 -17.32
C LYS A 34 -4.21 13.41 -17.23
N ARG A 35 -5.18 13.59 -18.13
CA ARG A 35 -6.38 12.74 -18.16
C ARG A 35 -6.06 11.43 -18.86
N PHE A 36 -6.85 10.39 -18.56
CA PHE A 36 -6.69 9.08 -19.18
C PHE A 36 -6.76 9.11 -20.72
N ALA A 37 -7.57 10.00 -21.30
CA ALA A 37 -7.70 10.12 -22.76
C ALA A 37 -6.44 10.70 -23.41
N ASP A 38 -5.82 11.70 -22.76
CA ASP A 38 -4.61 12.34 -23.27
C ASP A 38 -3.43 11.34 -23.20
N LEU A 39 -3.31 10.62 -22.07
CA LEU A 39 -2.33 9.54 -21.90
C LEU A 39 -2.53 8.36 -22.87
N ALA A 40 -3.78 8.04 -23.20
CA ALA A 40 -4.11 7.00 -24.16
C ALA A 40 -3.63 7.35 -25.57
N GLN A 41 -3.86 8.60 -25.98
CA GLN A 41 -3.38 9.13 -27.26
C GLN A 41 -1.85 9.21 -27.33
N GLU A 42 -1.19 9.70 -26.27
CA GLU A 42 0.28 9.86 -26.23
C GLU A 42 1.05 8.54 -26.33
N HIS A 43 0.44 7.43 -25.93
CA HIS A 43 1.11 6.13 -25.82
C HIS A 43 0.50 5.04 -26.70
N ASP A 44 -0.38 5.41 -27.65
CA ASP A 44 -1.08 4.49 -28.56
C ASP A 44 -1.78 3.33 -27.83
N LEU A 45 -2.52 3.67 -26.77
CA LEU A 45 -3.28 2.71 -25.96
C LEU A 45 -4.75 3.07 -25.94
N SER A 46 -5.61 2.11 -25.59
CA SER A 46 -6.99 2.42 -25.24
C SER A 46 -7.07 3.07 -23.86
N THR A 47 -8.04 3.95 -23.65
CA THR A 47 -8.33 4.58 -22.35
C THR A 47 -8.56 3.54 -21.24
N SER A 48 -9.19 2.41 -21.58
CA SER A 48 -9.39 1.29 -20.64
C SER A 48 -8.07 0.64 -20.24
N ARG A 49 -7.13 0.48 -21.18
CA ARG A 49 -5.83 -0.10 -20.89
C ARG A 49 -4.99 0.81 -20.00
N VAL A 50 -5.00 2.12 -20.24
CA VAL A 50 -4.33 3.11 -19.38
C VAL A 50 -4.88 3.04 -17.95
N ARG A 51 -6.20 3.00 -17.79
CA ARG A 51 -6.86 2.84 -16.48
C ARG A 51 -6.38 1.59 -15.75
N GLN A 52 -6.37 0.43 -16.40
CA GLN A 52 -5.92 -0.83 -15.79
C GLN A 52 -4.46 -0.76 -15.32
N ILE A 53 -3.59 -0.08 -16.08
CA ILE A 53 -2.18 0.09 -15.73
C ILE A 53 -2.06 0.94 -14.45
N ILE A 54 -2.79 2.05 -14.39
CA ILE A 54 -2.78 2.96 -13.23
C ILE A 54 -3.40 2.28 -11.99
N GLU A 55 -4.49 1.53 -12.13
CA GLU A 55 -5.07 0.73 -11.03
C GLU A 55 -4.12 -0.39 -10.55
N ARG A 56 -3.35 -0.98 -11.46
CA ARG A 56 -2.30 -1.93 -11.08
C ARG A 56 -1.15 -1.24 -10.35
N ALA A 57 -0.76 -0.04 -10.79
CA ALA A 57 0.25 0.77 -10.13
C ALA A 57 -0.17 1.12 -8.70
N ASP A 58 -1.42 1.57 -8.52
CA ASP A 58 -2.00 1.92 -7.21
C ASP A 58 -1.89 0.74 -6.24
N ARG A 59 -2.24 -0.47 -6.69
CA ARG A 59 -2.10 -1.69 -5.88
C ARG A 59 -0.65 -2.03 -5.53
N LEU A 60 0.29 -1.85 -6.46
CA LEU A 60 1.70 -2.18 -6.24
C LEU A 60 2.38 -1.26 -5.23
N VAL A 61 1.96 0.01 -5.16
CA VAL A 61 2.54 0.96 -4.21
C VAL A 61 1.84 0.96 -2.86
N GLY A 62 0.75 0.19 -2.70
CA GLY A 62 -0.04 0.12 -1.47
C GLY A 62 -1.14 1.19 -1.37
N GLY A 63 -1.62 1.69 -2.50
CA GLY A 63 -2.66 2.71 -2.60
C GLY A 63 -2.12 4.15 -2.60
N GLY A 64 -2.98 5.09 -3.02
CA GLY A 64 -2.73 6.53 -2.98
C GLY A 64 -2.21 7.16 -4.28
N ILE A 65 -2.23 6.43 -5.39
CA ILE A 65 -2.16 7.00 -6.76
C ILE A 65 -3.54 7.45 -7.18
N LEU A 66 -4.56 6.64 -6.90
CA LEU A 66 -5.96 6.98 -7.11
C LEU A 66 -6.59 7.33 -5.75
N THR A 67 -6.32 8.53 -5.25
CA THR A 67 -6.84 9.01 -3.95
C THR A 67 -8.29 9.43 -4.03
N GLU A 68 -8.75 9.95 -5.17
CA GLU A 68 -10.14 10.35 -5.34
C GLU A 68 -11.04 9.11 -5.50
N ALA A 69 -11.50 8.57 -4.38
CA ALA A 69 -12.58 7.61 -4.33
C ALA A 69 -13.91 8.37 -4.46
N LYS A 70 -14.23 8.88 -5.66
CA LYS A 70 -15.50 9.59 -5.89
C LYS A 70 -16.56 8.64 -6.44
N PRO A 71 -17.82 8.75 -5.98
CA PRO A 71 -18.94 8.09 -6.65
C PRO A 71 -18.99 8.54 -8.11
N SER A 72 -19.37 7.64 -9.02
CA SER A 72 -19.62 8.01 -10.41
C SER A 72 -20.64 9.15 -10.48
N LYS A 73 -20.47 10.12 -11.40
CA LYS A 73 -21.41 11.24 -11.59
C LYS A 73 -22.85 10.84 -11.98
N GLY A 74 -23.11 9.55 -12.21
CA GLY A 74 -24.46 9.02 -12.45
C GLY A 74 -25.21 8.74 -11.15
N SER A 75 -26.52 8.50 -11.25
CA SER A 75 -27.36 8.13 -10.10
C SER A 75 -26.77 6.96 -9.31
N PRO A 76 -26.94 6.93 -7.97
CA PRO A 76 -26.52 5.80 -7.15
C PRO A 76 -27.03 4.50 -7.75
N ARG A 77 -26.14 3.55 -8.01
CA ARG A 77 -26.52 2.30 -8.66
C ARG A 77 -27.40 1.43 -7.76
N THR A 78 -27.32 1.62 -6.45
CA THR A 78 -28.11 0.88 -5.46
C THR A 78 -28.47 1.70 -4.23
N GLN A 79 -29.51 1.24 -3.52
CA GLN A 79 -29.97 1.82 -2.26
C GLN A 79 -28.85 1.87 -1.20
N PHE A 80 -27.98 0.87 -1.16
CA PHE A 80 -26.83 0.85 -0.25
C PHE A 80 -25.86 2.02 -0.46
N MET A 81 -25.68 2.49 -1.70
CA MET A 81 -24.86 3.68 -1.94
C MET A 81 -25.48 4.97 -1.38
N VAL A 82 -26.81 4.99 -1.24
CA VAL A 82 -27.56 6.09 -0.60
C VAL A 82 -27.48 5.98 0.92
N ASP A 83 -27.60 4.77 1.46
CA ASP A 83 -27.59 4.52 2.91
C ASP A 83 -26.18 4.70 3.51
N TYR A 84 -25.14 4.42 2.74
CA TYR A 84 -23.74 4.50 3.19
C TYR A 84 -22.89 5.51 2.36
N PRO A 85 -23.27 6.80 2.30
CA PRO A 85 -22.61 7.77 1.42
C PRO A 85 -21.17 8.07 1.86
N TYR A 86 -20.87 7.84 3.13
CA TYR A 86 -19.57 8.11 3.75
C TYR A 86 -18.50 7.04 3.46
N VAL A 87 -18.86 5.91 2.83
CA VAL A 87 -17.93 4.80 2.53
C VAL A 87 -16.76 5.26 1.67
N TRP A 88 -17.04 6.14 0.71
CA TRP A 88 -16.03 6.78 -0.13
C TRP A 88 -14.98 7.53 0.69
N LYS A 89 -15.44 8.35 1.65
CA LYS A 89 -14.57 9.09 2.56
C LYS A 89 -13.75 8.15 3.46
N LEU A 90 -14.32 7.03 3.90
CA LEU A 90 -13.57 6.03 4.68
C LEU A 90 -12.46 5.40 3.83
N ALA A 91 -12.74 5.00 2.59
CA ALA A 91 -11.71 4.40 1.75
C ALA A 91 -10.59 5.39 1.38
N GLU A 92 -10.93 6.66 1.18
CA GLU A 92 -9.93 7.73 0.97
C GLU A 92 -9.08 7.95 2.23
N MET A 93 -9.72 8.16 3.39
CA MET A 93 -9.05 8.40 4.68
C MET A 93 -8.10 7.26 5.07
N TYR A 94 -8.49 6.02 4.78
CA TYR A 94 -7.70 4.82 5.10
C TYR A 94 -6.89 4.30 3.91
N ARG A 95 -6.79 5.07 2.82
CA ARG A 95 -5.98 4.77 1.62
C ARG A 95 -6.22 3.37 1.05
N LEU A 96 -7.48 2.92 1.07
CA LEU A 96 -7.86 1.57 0.63
C LEU A 96 -7.93 1.42 -0.90
N GLY A 97 -7.61 2.47 -1.66
CA GLY A 97 -7.65 2.52 -3.12
C GLY A 97 -9.04 2.85 -3.67
N SER A 98 -9.08 3.53 -4.81
CA SER A 98 -10.32 4.05 -5.42
C SER A 98 -11.31 2.97 -5.88
N VAL A 99 -10.83 1.76 -6.17
CA VAL A 99 -11.67 0.65 -6.66
C VAL A 99 -12.35 -0.09 -5.50
N THR A 100 -11.77 -0.04 -4.29
CA THR A 100 -12.25 -0.81 -3.14
C THR A 100 -13.71 -0.53 -2.79
N PRO A 101 -14.23 0.70 -2.78
CA PRO A 101 -15.62 0.90 -2.38
C PRO A 101 -16.61 0.44 -3.44
N HIS A 102 -16.23 0.46 -4.73
CA HIS A 102 -17.05 -0.16 -5.77
C HIS A 102 -17.23 -1.66 -5.52
N HIS A 103 -16.15 -2.37 -5.18
CA HIS A 103 -16.23 -3.78 -4.84
C HIS A 103 -16.96 -4.04 -3.51
N PHE A 104 -16.80 -3.16 -2.53
CA PHE A 104 -17.55 -3.23 -1.28
C PHE A 104 -19.06 -3.13 -1.54
N PHE A 105 -19.53 -2.16 -2.31
CA PHE A 105 -20.95 -2.04 -2.64
C PHE A 105 -21.47 -3.26 -3.41
N ALA A 106 -20.71 -3.77 -4.38
CA ALA A 106 -21.09 -4.99 -5.09
C ALA A 106 -21.20 -6.22 -4.16
N GLU A 107 -20.31 -6.35 -3.18
CA GLU A 107 -20.37 -7.42 -2.18
C GLU A 107 -21.52 -7.24 -1.18
N LEU A 108 -21.78 -5.99 -0.77
CA LEU A 108 -22.88 -5.62 0.12
C LEU A 108 -24.24 -5.91 -0.53
N GLU A 109 -24.40 -5.58 -1.80
CA GLU A 109 -25.58 -5.91 -2.61
C GLU A 109 -25.82 -7.42 -2.69
N ARG A 110 -24.76 -8.20 -2.97
CA ARG A 110 -24.85 -9.66 -2.99
C ARG A 110 -25.20 -10.26 -1.64
N ALA A 111 -24.70 -9.67 -0.56
CA ALA A 111 -25.00 -10.11 0.80
C ALA A 111 -26.43 -9.73 1.24
N GLY A 112 -26.96 -8.62 0.73
CA GLY A 112 -28.28 -8.09 1.04
C GLY A 112 -28.39 -7.37 2.40
N SER A 113 -27.33 -7.39 3.22
CA SER A 113 -27.20 -6.56 4.42
C SER A 113 -25.75 -6.50 4.89
N LEU A 114 -25.43 -5.53 5.74
CA LEU A 114 -24.10 -5.39 6.33
C LEU A 114 -23.77 -6.58 7.25
N GLU A 115 -24.74 -7.09 8.00
CA GLU A 115 -24.63 -8.29 8.86
C GLU A 115 -24.26 -9.51 8.05
N ARG A 116 -24.99 -9.77 6.95
CA ARG A 116 -24.72 -10.92 6.08
C ARG A 116 -23.36 -10.81 5.41
N LEU A 117 -22.91 -9.59 5.08
CA LEU A 117 -21.58 -9.34 4.53
C LEU A 117 -20.48 -9.66 5.55
N VAL A 118 -20.64 -9.16 6.77
CA VAL A 118 -19.69 -9.39 7.87
C VAL A 118 -19.63 -10.87 8.25
N ASP A 119 -20.77 -11.56 8.34
CA ASP A 119 -20.81 -13.01 8.59
C ASP A 119 -20.13 -13.82 7.48
N LYS A 120 -20.34 -13.43 6.22
CA LYS A 120 -19.64 -14.02 5.08
C LYS A 120 -18.12 -13.85 5.22
N MET A 121 -17.65 -12.66 5.58
CA MET A 121 -16.22 -12.35 5.74
C MET A 121 -15.58 -13.05 6.95
N LYS A 122 -16.33 -13.29 8.03
CA LYS A 122 -15.87 -14.11 9.17
C LYS A 122 -15.60 -15.56 8.74
N ARG A 123 -16.44 -16.12 7.87
CA ARG A 123 -16.30 -17.50 7.36
C ARG A 123 -15.18 -17.65 6.32
N LEU A 124 -14.84 -16.59 5.58
CA LEU A 124 -13.88 -16.62 4.47
C LEU A 124 -12.77 -15.58 4.65
N PRO A 125 -11.82 -15.79 5.58
CA PRO A 125 -10.89 -14.75 5.99
C PRO A 125 -9.81 -14.40 4.95
N GLY A 126 -9.61 -15.23 3.93
CA GLY A 126 -8.53 -15.07 2.93
C GLY A 126 -8.86 -14.15 1.74
N GLY A 127 -10.11 -13.71 1.58
CA GLY A 127 -10.54 -12.89 0.44
C GLY A 127 -10.38 -11.38 0.65
N ALA A 128 -9.92 -10.68 -0.40
CA ALA A 128 -10.00 -9.23 -0.61
C ALA A 128 -9.80 -8.33 0.64
N ARG A 129 -8.54 -8.23 1.10
CA ARG A 129 -8.11 -7.49 2.30
C ARG A 129 -8.70 -6.09 2.43
N THR A 130 -8.69 -5.29 1.35
CA THR A 130 -9.20 -3.90 1.38
C THR A 130 -10.71 -3.82 1.54
N ILE A 131 -11.47 -4.73 0.92
CA ILE A 131 -12.93 -4.82 1.08
C ILE A 131 -13.28 -5.19 2.52
N ARG A 132 -12.54 -6.13 3.10
CA ARG A 132 -12.73 -6.57 4.48
C ARG A 132 -12.44 -5.45 5.48
N GLU A 133 -11.38 -4.69 5.26
CA GLU A 133 -11.07 -3.53 6.11
C GLU A 133 -12.13 -2.44 5.95
N LEU A 134 -12.60 -2.19 4.73
CA LEU A 134 -13.69 -1.24 4.51
C LEU A 134 -15.00 -1.69 5.19
N ALA A 135 -15.35 -2.97 5.12
CA ALA A 135 -16.51 -3.53 5.82
C ALA A 135 -16.38 -3.42 7.34
N ARG A 136 -15.17 -3.61 7.89
CA ARG A 136 -14.87 -3.41 9.31
C ARG A 136 -15.08 -1.96 9.73
N LEU A 137 -14.61 -1.00 8.93
CA LEU A 137 -14.75 0.44 9.19
C LEU A 137 -16.22 0.88 9.14
N VAL A 138 -16.97 0.38 8.16
CA VAL A 138 -18.42 0.63 8.06
C VAL A 138 -19.14 0.05 9.27
N TRP A 139 -18.85 -1.20 9.64
CA TRP A 139 -19.42 -1.82 10.85
C TRP A 139 -19.10 -1.02 12.11
N GLN A 140 -17.84 -0.60 12.28
CA GLN A 140 -17.42 0.19 13.42
C GLN A 140 -18.16 1.51 13.52
N LYS A 141 -18.42 2.16 12.39
CA LYS A 141 -19.19 3.39 12.36
C LYS A 141 -20.67 3.19 12.69
N GLU A 142 -21.27 2.11 12.20
CA GLU A 142 -22.70 1.82 12.38
C GLU A 142 -23.03 1.23 13.77
N ARG A 143 -22.10 0.46 14.36
CA ARG A 143 -22.34 -0.31 15.58
C ARG A 143 -21.52 0.16 16.78
N GLY A 144 -20.54 1.04 16.59
CA GLY A 144 -19.63 1.51 17.64
C GLY A 144 -18.56 0.50 18.08
N GLU A 145 -18.63 -0.74 17.57
CA GLU A 145 -17.70 -1.83 17.89
C GLU A 145 -17.08 -2.42 16.62
N SER A 146 -15.98 -3.16 16.72
CA SER A 146 -15.37 -3.81 15.55
C SER A 146 -15.72 -5.30 15.50
N PRO A 147 -16.17 -5.83 14.33
CA PRO A 147 -16.61 -7.22 14.23
C PRO A 147 -15.46 -8.23 14.25
N TRP A 148 -14.25 -7.73 14.04
CA TRP A 148 -12.96 -8.40 14.20
C TRP A 148 -11.91 -7.32 14.49
N PRO A 149 -10.73 -7.68 15.04
CA PRO A 149 -9.65 -6.72 15.24
C PRO A 149 -9.36 -5.97 13.94
N ALA A 150 -8.98 -4.69 14.04
CA ALA A 150 -8.43 -3.98 12.89
C ALA A 150 -7.41 -4.86 12.18
N MET A 151 -7.37 -4.84 10.84
CA MET A 151 -6.23 -5.46 10.17
C MET A 151 -4.97 -4.96 10.88
N LYS A 152 -4.19 -5.87 11.48
CA LYS A 152 -2.84 -5.53 11.91
C LYS A 152 -2.19 -4.97 10.66
N ARG A 153 -1.79 -3.69 10.72
CA ARG A 153 -1.36 -2.90 9.55
C ARG A 153 -0.30 -3.60 8.70
N SER A 154 0.45 -4.54 9.29
CA SER A 154 1.46 -5.37 8.66
C SER A 154 0.90 -6.42 7.66
N SER A 155 0.32 -5.94 6.57
CA SER A 155 0.12 -6.66 5.32
C SER A 155 1.26 -6.36 4.33
N ILE A 156 2.35 -5.75 4.79
CA ILE A 156 3.44 -5.35 3.92
C ILE A 156 4.20 -6.60 3.52
N ALA A 157 3.96 -7.02 2.28
CA ALA A 157 4.78 -8.02 1.63
C ALA A 157 6.14 -7.38 1.40
N ILE A 158 7.13 -7.77 2.21
CA ILE A 158 8.53 -7.48 1.94
C ILE A 158 8.92 -8.38 0.76
N VAL A 159 8.98 -7.78 -0.43
CA VAL A 159 9.31 -8.50 -1.66
C VAL A 159 10.83 -8.68 -1.73
N GLN A 160 11.29 -9.86 -2.15
CA GLN A 160 12.70 -10.09 -2.40
C GLN A 160 13.22 -9.11 -3.48
N PRO A 161 14.43 -8.54 -3.31
CA PRO A 161 15.06 -7.74 -4.36
C PRO A 161 15.10 -8.52 -5.67
N SER A 162 14.68 -7.88 -6.77
CA SER A 162 14.62 -8.51 -8.09
C SER A 162 15.99 -8.63 -8.76
N CYS A 163 17.02 -7.98 -8.21
CA CYS A 163 18.38 -7.99 -8.73
C CYS A 163 19.34 -8.97 -8.00
N PRO A 164 20.39 -9.46 -8.70
CA PRO A 164 21.44 -10.31 -8.12
C PRO A 164 22.19 -9.66 -6.96
N VAL A 165 22.83 -10.48 -6.11
CA VAL A 165 23.48 -10.08 -4.84
C VAL A 165 24.53 -8.96 -5.02
N ASP A 166 25.27 -9.00 -6.12
CA ASP A 166 26.36 -8.12 -6.52
C ASP A 166 25.90 -6.85 -7.25
N HIS A 167 24.60 -6.69 -7.48
CA HIS A 167 24.08 -5.53 -8.21
C HIS A 167 24.22 -4.23 -7.38
N PRO A 168 24.73 -3.12 -7.97
CA PRO A 168 25.02 -1.88 -7.22
C PRO A 168 23.80 -1.28 -6.53
N ASN A 169 22.60 -1.46 -7.11
CA ASN A 169 21.35 -0.93 -6.53
C ASN A 169 20.64 -1.90 -5.56
N ARG A 170 21.22 -3.07 -5.26
CA ARG A 170 20.54 -4.06 -4.42
C ARG A 170 20.31 -3.56 -2.99
N GLY A 171 21.27 -2.83 -2.43
CA GLY A 171 21.13 -2.22 -1.10
C GLY A 171 19.91 -1.30 -1.02
N LEU A 172 19.76 -0.43 -2.02
CA LEU A 172 18.60 0.45 -2.15
C LEU A 172 17.28 -0.34 -2.29
N GLN A 173 17.25 -1.40 -3.10
CA GLN A 173 16.05 -2.24 -3.21
C GLN A 173 15.66 -2.91 -1.89
N CYS A 174 16.63 -3.33 -1.08
CA CYS A 174 16.36 -3.88 0.25
C CYS A 174 15.73 -2.82 1.17
N GLN A 175 16.26 -1.59 1.15
CA GLN A 175 15.71 -0.48 1.93
C GLN A 175 14.28 -0.16 1.50
N LEU A 176 14.01 -0.03 0.20
CA LEU A 176 12.67 0.24 -0.33
C LEU A 176 11.66 -0.88 -0.05
N ALA A 177 12.11 -2.14 -0.01
CA ALA A 177 11.26 -3.28 0.35
C ALA A 177 10.88 -3.29 1.83
N LEU A 178 11.76 -2.78 2.71
CA LEU A 178 11.55 -2.71 4.16
C LEU A 178 10.89 -1.41 4.62
N GLU A 179 11.06 -0.31 3.90
CA GLU A 179 10.58 1.03 4.27
C GLU A 179 9.10 1.05 4.66
N PRO A 180 8.16 0.44 3.90
CA PRO A 180 6.77 0.47 4.32
C PRO A 180 6.58 -0.23 5.67
N ALA A 181 7.29 -1.34 5.91
CA ALA A 181 7.13 -2.13 7.14
C ALA A 181 7.69 -1.37 8.34
N LEU A 182 8.78 -0.63 8.12
CA LEU A 182 9.35 0.27 9.10
C LEU A 182 8.42 1.45 9.41
N GLN A 183 7.82 2.05 8.39
CA GLN A 183 6.87 3.16 8.56
C GLN A 183 5.62 2.72 9.36
N ASP A 184 5.06 1.55 9.05
CA ASP A 184 3.93 0.98 9.80
C ASP A 184 4.27 0.75 11.27
N LEU A 185 5.51 0.31 11.55
CA LEU A 185 6.01 0.10 12.90
C LEU A 185 6.14 1.44 13.65
N ILE A 186 6.70 2.46 13.00
CA ILE A 186 6.83 3.82 13.54
C ILE A 186 5.45 4.39 13.89
N GLU A 187 4.50 4.34 12.96
CA GLU A 187 3.14 4.85 13.19
C GLU A 187 2.39 4.11 14.29
N SER A 188 2.64 2.81 14.44
CA SER A 188 2.02 1.98 15.50
C SER A 188 2.60 2.32 16.88
N ALA A 189 3.91 2.56 16.97
CA ALA A 189 4.57 2.98 18.20
C ALA A 189 4.13 4.40 18.61
N ALA A 190 4.07 5.33 17.66
CA ALA A 190 3.56 6.68 17.88
C ALA A 190 2.08 6.66 18.33
N GLY A 191 1.25 5.83 17.70
CA GLY A 191 -0.14 5.61 18.12
C GLY A 191 -0.30 5.00 19.52
N SER A 192 0.77 4.41 20.07
CA SER A 192 0.84 3.89 21.44
C SER A 192 1.45 4.90 22.42
N GLY A 193 1.69 6.14 21.99
CA GLY A 193 2.17 7.25 22.82
C GLY A 193 3.68 7.47 22.84
N TRP A 194 4.44 6.81 21.98
CA TRP A 194 5.90 6.98 21.92
C TRP A 194 6.25 8.25 21.14
N THR A 195 7.30 8.95 21.56
CA THR A 195 7.85 10.10 20.83
C THR A 195 8.70 9.64 19.64
N GLU A 196 8.87 10.51 18.64
CA GLU A 196 9.68 10.21 17.45
C GLU A 196 11.12 9.82 17.82
N ASP A 197 11.71 10.50 18.80
CA ASP A 197 13.08 10.22 19.28
C ASP A 197 13.19 8.86 19.95
N GLU A 198 12.22 8.48 20.80
CA GLU A 198 12.19 7.16 21.45
C GLU A 198 12.08 6.04 20.41
N ILE A 199 11.25 6.23 19.40
CA ILE A 199 11.06 5.26 18.31
C ILE A 199 12.37 5.15 17.51
N ALA A 200 12.96 6.27 17.11
CA ALA A 200 14.20 6.29 16.32
C ALA A 200 15.36 5.62 17.08
N TYR A 201 15.54 5.97 18.35
CA TYR A 201 16.59 5.40 19.19
C TYR A 201 16.41 3.89 19.39
N ALA A 202 15.19 3.44 19.69
CA ALA A 202 14.89 2.02 19.85
C ALA A 202 15.16 1.22 18.57
N LEU A 203 14.80 1.76 17.40
CA LEU A 203 15.06 1.11 16.10
C LEU A 203 16.56 1.01 15.81
N LEU A 204 17.33 2.06 16.09
CA LEU A 204 18.79 2.08 15.91
C LEU A 204 19.48 1.06 16.82
N GLU A 205 19.10 0.99 18.10
CA GLU A 205 19.67 0.03 19.05
C GLU A 205 19.37 -1.41 18.63
N LEU A 206 18.12 -1.72 18.26
CA LEU A 206 17.73 -3.05 17.80
C LEU A 206 18.49 -3.47 16.52
N ALA A 207 18.66 -2.55 15.57
CA ALA A 207 19.45 -2.79 14.37
C ALA A 207 20.93 -3.02 14.70
N GLY A 208 21.49 -2.18 15.59
CA GLY A 208 22.88 -2.27 16.05
C GLY A 208 23.21 -3.58 16.73
N VAL A 209 22.32 -4.08 17.61
CA VAL A 209 22.49 -5.40 18.27
C VAL A 209 22.54 -6.53 17.25
N ARG A 210 21.68 -6.50 16.23
CA ARG A 210 21.65 -7.53 15.17
C ARG A 210 22.91 -7.51 14.32
N LEU A 211 23.42 -6.33 13.97
CA LEU A 211 24.68 -6.19 13.22
C LEU A 211 25.89 -6.67 14.02
N LYS A 212 25.98 -6.30 15.30
CA LYS A 212 27.06 -6.73 16.20
C LYS A 212 27.04 -8.24 16.43
N GLY A 213 25.86 -8.86 16.54
CA GLY A 213 25.71 -10.31 16.68
C GLY A 213 26.00 -11.13 15.43
N GLN A 214 26.14 -10.49 14.26
CA GLN A 214 26.47 -11.13 12.97
C GLN A 214 27.93 -10.92 12.54
N LEU A 215 28.68 -10.06 13.22
CA LEU A 215 30.12 -9.93 13.01
C LEU A 215 30.83 -11.12 13.67
N PRO A 216 31.69 -11.87 12.95
CA PRO A 216 32.56 -12.84 13.60
C PRO A 216 33.42 -12.09 14.62
N SER A 217 33.37 -12.56 15.87
CA SER A 217 34.23 -12.07 16.95
C SER A 217 35.68 -12.38 16.56
N GLY A 218 36.37 -11.44 15.90
CA GLY A 218 37.72 -11.68 15.40
C GLY A 218 38.36 -10.62 14.48
N ALA A 219 37.66 -9.56 14.08
CA ALA A 219 38.24 -8.52 13.19
C ALA A 219 38.65 -7.24 13.93
N LEU A 220 39.16 -7.37 15.14
CA LEU A 220 39.84 -6.31 15.88
C LEU A 220 41.07 -6.94 16.51
N LEU A 221 42.19 -6.91 15.79
CA LEU A 221 43.57 -6.83 16.28
C LEU A 221 44.48 -6.97 15.04
N ASP A 222 44.78 -5.85 14.38
CA ASP A 222 46.10 -5.66 13.77
C ASP A 222 46.40 -4.16 13.59
N ARG A 223 46.56 -3.50 14.74
CA ARG A 223 47.37 -2.29 14.87
C ARG A 223 48.01 -2.39 16.25
N ASP A 224 49.15 -3.08 16.29
CA ASP A 224 50.30 -2.75 17.14
C ASP A 224 51.33 -3.87 17.02
N SER A 225 52.15 -3.84 15.97
CA SER A 225 53.54 -4.32 16.00
C SER A 225 54.27 -3.95 14.70
N ALA A 226 54.86 -2.77 14.69
CA ALA A 226 56.16 -2.55 14.05
C ALA A 226 56.77 -1.31 14.70
N SER A 227 57.70 -1.57 15.62
CA SER A 227 58.83 -0.68 15.93
C SER A 227 59.67 -0.43 14.68
#